data_AF-A0A2N7XTN3-F1
#
_entry.id   AF-A0A2N7XTN3-F1
#
_cell.length_a   1.000
_cell.length_b   1.000
_cell.length_c   1.000
_cell.angle_alpha   90.00
_cell.angle_beta   90.00
_cell.angle_gamma   90.00
#
_symmetry.space_group_name_H-M   'P 1'
#
loop_
_entity.id
_entity.type
_entity.pdbx_description
1 polymer ?
#
loop_
_entity_poly.entity_id
_entity_poly.type
_entity_poly.pdbx_seq_one_letter_code
_entity_poly.pdbx_strand_id
1 'polypeptide(L)'
;TYVCDPGHIRSLMVDQAEALEREPFMLRALAPALGAGVLTADGAHWRRQRRTAIPMFRPDRVRSFVPAMARAAAATRARWRDADPAGAERDI
;
A
#
# COMPACT_ATOMS: atom_id res chain seq x y z
N THR A 1 -11.15 18.93 -10.11
CA THR A 1 -11.07 19.79 -8.92
C THR A 1 -10.12 19.18 -7.93
N TYR A 2 -9.17 19.93 -7.39
CA TYR A 2 -8.22 19.43 -6.40
C TYR A 2 -8.70 19.82 -5.00
N VAL A 3 -8.62 18.90 -4.04
CA VAL A 3 -9.02 19.12 -2.64
C VAL A 3 -7.78 18.88 -1.78
N CYS A 4 -7.26 19.94 -1.17
CA CYS A 4 -6.07 19.87 -0.29
C CYS A 4 -6.38 20.30 1.15
N ASP A 5 -7.58 20.81 1.41
CA ASP A 5 -7.99 21.16 2.76
C ASP A 5 -8.26 19.87 3.57
N PRO A 6 -7.63 19.69 4.76
CA PRO A 6 -7.81 18.48 5.56
C PRO A 6 -9.24 18.22 6.01
N GLY A 7 -10.03 19.28 6.26
CA GLY A 7 -11.43 19.17 6.65
C GLY A 7 -12.27 18.57 5.54
N HIS A 8 -12.10 19.07 4.31
CA HIS A 8 -12.74 18.51 3.13
C HIS A 8 -12.27 17.09 2.80
N ILE A 9 -10.98 16.79 2.97
CA ILE A 9 -10.45 15.42 2.76
C ILE A 9 -11.14 14.45 3.71
N ARG A 10 -11.26 14.78 5.00
CA ARG A 10 -11.95 13.94 5.98
C ARG A 10 -13.43 13.77 5.62
N SER A 11 -14.11 14.86 5.31
CA SER A 11 -15.52 14.86 4.93
C SER A 11 -15.77 13.89 3.77
N LEU A 12 -14.97 14.00 2.71
CA LEU A 12 -15.12 13.17 1.51
C LEU A 12 -14.66 11.72 1.73
N MET A 13 -13.46 11.51 2.27
CA MET A 13 -12.82 10.18 2.33
C MET A 13 -13.24 9.34 3.53
N VAL A 14 -13.90 9.92 4.54
CA VAL A 14 -14.30 9.22 5.76
C VAL A 14 -15.80 9.35 5.99
N ASP A 15 -16.30 10.58 6.11
CA ASP A 15 -17.69 10.83 6.52
C ASP A 15 -18.68 10.51 5.38
N GLN A 16 -18.29 10.77 4.12
CA GLN A 16 -19.08 10.53 2.91
C GLN A 16 -18.45 9.49 1.98
N ALA A 17 -17.62 8.60 2.51
CA ALA A 17 -16.89 7.61 1.72
C ALA A 17 -17.81 6.69 0.89
N GLU A 18 -19.04 6.44 1.34
CA GLU A 18 -20.01 5.61 0.61
C GLU A 18 -20.58 6.28 -0.65
N ALA A 19 -20.46 7.60 -0.76
CA ALA A 19 -20.85 8.35 -1.96
C ALA A 19 -19.72 8.43 -3.01
N LEU A 20 -18.54 7.88 -2.70
CA LEU A 20 -17.39 7.84 -3.58
C LEU A 20 -17.16 6.43 -4.10
N GLU A 21 -16.76 6.36 -5.36
CA GLU A 21 -16.32 5.13 -6.02
C GLU A 21 -14.84 5.26 -6.41
N ARG A 22 -14.19 4.12 -6.67
CA ARG A 22 -12.82 4.15 -7.17
C ARG A 22 -12.74 4.82 -8.53
N GLU A 23 -11.69 5.62 -8.69
CA GLU A 23 -11.46 6.38 -9.91
C GLU A 23 -11.19 5.42 -11.10
N PRO A 24 -11.88 5.59 -12.26
CA PRO A 24 -11.79 4.65 -13.38
C PRO A 24 -10.41 4.46 -14.01
N PHE A 25 -9.55 5.47 -13.99
CA PHE A 25 -8.17 5.34 -14.46
C PHE A 25 -7.33 4.48 -13.49
N MET A 26 -7.48 4.64 -12.19
CA MET A 26 -6.85 3.79 -11.16
C MET A 26 -7.30 2.34 -11.29
N LEU A 27 -8.59 2.09 -11.53
CA LEU A 27 -9.10 0.73 -11.78
C LEU A 27 -8.48 0.12 -13.03
N ARG A 28 -8.39 0.86 -14.14
CA ARG A 28 -7.75 0.38 -15.38
C ARG A 28 -6.28 0.01 -15.18
N ALA A 29 -5.56 0.78 -14.37
CA ALA A 29 -4.16 0.52 -14.08
C ALA A 29 -3.95 -0.72 -13.19
N LEU A 30 -4.81 -0.93 -12.19
CA LEU A 30 -4.60 -1.95 -11.14
C LEU A 30 -5.36 -3.26 -11.37
N ALA A 31 -6.55 -3.22 -11.98
CA ALA A 31 -7.40 -4.39 -12.16
C ALA A 31 -6.75 -5.55 -12.95
N PRO A 32 -5.89 -5.33 -13.97
CA PRO A 32 -5.25 -6.43 -14.69
C PRO A 32 -4.38 -7.33 -13.79
N ALA A 33 -3.71 -6.74 -12.79
CA ALA A 33 -2.86 -7.48 -11.86
C ALA A 33 -3.60 -7.95 -10.61
N LEU A 34 -4.56 -7.15 -10.13
CA LEU A 34 -5.18 -7.34 -8.81
C LEU A 34 -6.63 -7.88 -8.88
N GLY A 35 -7.20 -8.00 -10.07
CA GLY A 35 -8.59 -8.42 -10.27
C GLY A 35 -9.56 -7.52 -9.51
N ALA A 36 -10.61 -8.10 -8.93
CA ALA A 36 -11.56 -7.43 -8.05
C ALA A 36 -11.14 -7.53 -6.56
N GLY A 37 -9.89 -7.16 -6.26
CA GLY A 37 -9.26 -7.20 -4.94
C GLY A 37 -9.56 -5.98 -4.05
N VAL A 38 -8.95 -5.92 -2.85
CA VAL A 38 -9.19 -4.84 -1.86
C VAL A 38 -8.83 -3.43 -2.37
N LEU A 39 -7.97 -3.35 -3.39
CA LEU A 39 -7.56 -2.10 -4.05
C LEU A 39 -8.40 -1.70 -5.26
N THR A 40 -9.34 -2.54 -5.69
CA THR A 40 -10.12 -2.34 -6.92
C THR A 40 -11.61 -2.62 -6.75
N ALA A 41 -12.02 -3.23 -5.64
CA ALA A 41 -13.41 -3.42 -5.26
C ALA A 41 -13.98 -2.20 -4.54
N ASP A 42 -15.30 -2.04 -4.61
CA ASP A 42 -16.08 -1.03 -3.86
C ASP A 42 -17.16 -1.68 -2.98
N GLY A 43 -17.74 -0.86 -2.10
CA GLY A 43 -18.92 -1.21 -1.31
C GLY A 43 -18.81 -2.51 -0.50
N ALA A 44 -19.84 -3.35 -0.59
CA ALA A 44 -19.93 -4.58 0.20
C ALA A 44 -18.84 -5.61 -0.16
N HIS A 45 -18.40 -5.66 -1.42
CA HIS A 45 -17.35 -6.58 -1.85
C HIS A 45 -16.01 -6.21 -1.22
N TRP A 46 -15.66 -4.93 -1.27
CA TRP A 46 -14.50 -4.38 -0.57
C TRP A 46 -14.55 -4.64 0.94
N ARG A 47 -15.70 -4.34 1.59
CA ARG A 47 -15.88 -4.55 3.04
C ARG A 47 -15.59 -5.99 3.47
N ARG A 48 -16.08 -6.98 2.70
CA ARG A 48 -15.83 -8.40 2.99
C ARG A 48 -14.36 -8.75 2.89
N GLN A 49 -13.70 -8.36 1.80
CA GLN A 49 -12.28 -8.67 1.58
C GLN A 49 -11.38 -8.00 2.62
N ARG A 50 -11.62 -6.72 2.91
CA ARG A 50 -10.87 -5.99 3.94
C ARG A 50 -11.02 -6.67 5.29
N ARG A 51 -12.24 -7.08 5.67
CA ARG A 51 -12.47 -7.81 6.94
C ARG A 51 -11.68 -9.12 7.00
N THR A 52 -11.60 -9.86 5.90
CA THR A 52 -10.80 -11.08 5.80
C THR A 52 -9.29 -10.82 5.91
N ALA A 53 -8.80 -9.71 5.35
CA ALA A 53 -7.38 -9.37 5.34
C ALA A 53 -6.86 -8.74 6.66
N ILE A 54 -7.69 -7.98 7.37
CA ILE A 54 -7.33 -7.25 8.61
C ILE A 54 -6.51 -8.07 9.62
N PRO A 55 -6.83 -9.35 9.92
CA PRO A 55 -6.10 -10.13 10.92
C PRO A 55 -4.58 -10.26 10.64
N MET A 56 -4.17 -10.19 9.36
CA MET A 56 -2.76 -10.24 8.97
C MET A 56 -1.98 -8.98 9.40
N PHE A 57 -2.68 -7.86 9.60
CA PHE A 57 -2.12 -6.56 9.99
C PHE A 57 -2.25 -6.27 11.49
N ARG A 58 -2.53 -7.28 12.33
CA ARG A 58 -2.51 -7.12 13.79
C ARG A 58 -1.09 -6.78 14.27
N PRO A 59 -0.93 -5.99 15.34
CA PRO A 59 0.39 -5.56 15.82
C PRO A 59 1.40 -6.71 15.98
N ASP A 60 1.01 -7.83 16.57
CA ASP A 60 1.92 -8.96 16.77
C ASP A 60 2.30 -9.67 15.46
N ARG A 61 1.38 -9.73 14.50
CA ARG A 61 1.66 -10.26 13.15
C ARG A 61 2.63 -9.35 12.41
N VAL A 62 2.40 -8.04 12.45
CA VAL A 62 3.31 -7.06 11.84
C VAL A 62 4.70 -7.14 12.46
N ARG A 63 4.79 -7.21 13.80
CA ARG A 63 6.07 -7.37 14.52
C ARG A 63 6.84 -8.62 14.09
N SER A 64 6.14 -9.72 13.78
CA SER A 64 6.80 -10.96 13.33
C SER A 64 7.54 -10.82 11.99
N PHE A 65 7.22 -9.81 11.16
CA PHE A 65 7.93 -9.54 9.91
C PHE A 65 9.23 -8.77 10.09
N VAL A 66 9.44 -8.10 11.24
CA VAL A 66 10.62 -7.25 11.49
C VAL A 66 11.94 -7.98 11.22
N PRO A 67 12.16 -9.22 11.71
CA PRO A 67 13.40 -9.94 11.41
C PRO A 67 13.59 -10.24 9.91
N ALA A 68 12.52 -10.51 9.16
CA ALA A 68 12.60 -10.75 7.72
C ALA A 68 12.94 -9.46 6.95
N MET A 69 12.30 -8.34 7.32
CA MET A 69 12.60 -7.02 6.77
C MET A 69 14.05 -6.60 7.05
N ALA A 70 14.54 -6.83 8.27
CA ALA A 70 15.92 -6.55 8.66
C ALA A 70 16.92 -7.37 7.83
N ARG A 71 16.64 -8.66 7.60
CA ARG A 71 17.48 -9.50 6.73
C ARG A 71 17.49 -9.01 5.28
N ALA A 72 16.33 -8.66 4.72
CA ALA A 72 16.24 -8.12 3.37
C ALA A 72 17.04 -6.81 3.23
N ALA A 73 16.90 -5.90 4.19
CA ALA A 73 17.67 -4.65 4.22
C ALA A 73 19.18 -4.91 4.33
N ALA A 74 19.61 -5.84 5.20
CA ALA A 74 21.01 -6.20 5.33
C ALA A 74 21.59 -6.83 4.05
N ALA A 75 20.81 -7.67 3.36
CA ALA A 75 21.20 -8.28 2.08
C ALA A 75 21.34 -7.22 0.97
N THR A 76 20.39 -6.30 0.86
CA THR A 76 20.47 -5.17 -0.08
C THR A 76 21.69 -4.31 0.21
N ARG A 77 21.95 -3.97 1.47
CA ARG A 77 23.15 -3.23 1.88
C ARG A 77 24.44 -3.95 1.50
N ALA A 78 24.53 -5.25 1.76
CA ALA A 78 25.72 -6.04 1.40
C ALA A 78 25.95 -6.01 -0.11
N ARG A 79 24.92 -6.28 -0.91
CA ARG A 79 24.98 -6.19 -2.37
C ARG A 79 25.50 -4.83 -2.85
N TRP A 80 25.05 -3.74 -2.24
CA TRP A 80 25.50 -2.41 -2.64
C TRP A 80 26.97 -2.16 -2.30
N ARG A 81 27.44 -2.64 -1.15
CA ARG A 81 28.86 -2.54 -0.74
C ARG A 81 29.76 -3.41 -1.63
N ASP A 82 29.34 -4.63 -1.93
CA ASP A 82 30.14 -5.55 -2.74
C ASP A 82 30.24 -5.07 -4.20
N ALA A 83 29.21 -4.38 -4.69
CA ALA A 83 29.18 -3.82 -6.03
C ALA A 83 29.92 -2.45 -6.14
N ASP A 84 30.44 -1.88 -5.04
CA ASP A 84 31.12 -0.57 -5.08
C ASP A 84 32.20 -0.40 -4.00
N PRO A 85 33.49 -0.52 -4.36
CA PRO A 85 34.60 -0.16 -3.47
C PRO A 85 34.82 1.35 -3.33
N ALA A 86 34.24 2.22 -4.18
CA ALA A 86 34.67 3.59 -4.41
C ALA A 86 33.62 4.70 -4.19
N GLY A 87 32.39 4.39 -3.79
CA GLY A 87 31.41 5.37 -3.30
C GLY A 87 30.69 6.18 -4.39
N ALA A 88 30.35 5.55 -5.50
CA ALA A 88 29.56 6.16 -6.57
C ALA A 88 28.08 6.31 -6.18
N GLU A 89 27.51 7.47 -6.47
CA GLU A 89 26.07 7.73 -6.33
C GLU A 89 25.26 6.82 -7.27
N ARG A 90 24.16 6.27 -6.75
CA ARG A 90 23.28 5.36 -7.48
C ARG A 90 21.84 5.87 -7.44
N ASP A 91 21.22 5.91 -8.61
CA ASP A 91 19.78 6.10 -8.75
C ASP A 91 19.10 4.74 -8.52
N ILE A 92 18.26 4.67 -7.48
CA ILE A 92 17.62 3.44 -6.96
C ILE A 92 16.10 3.53 -7.04
#